data_AF-A0AAJ6Y2S2-F1
#
_entry.id   AF-A0AAJ6Y2S2-F1
#
_cell.length_a   1.000
_cell.length_b   1.000
_cell.length_c   1.000
_cell.angle_alpha   90.00
_cell.angle_beta   90.00
_cell.angle_gamma   90.00
#
_symmetry.space_group_name_H-M   'P 1'
#
loop_
_entity.id
_entity.type
_entity.pdbx_description
1 polymer ?
#
loop_
_entity_poly.entity_id
_entity_poly.type
_entity_poly.pdbx_seq_one_letter_code
_entity_poly.pdbx_strand_id
1 'polypeptide(L)'
;MHKILKPQHLLSKKPNLTHFFSSKTPIPLPYGTETNDPSYKDIPKPVRDKSERKPYVTPMKVLIKRAKEEKEARKLKPCRMLENPPDNGLLVPQLVPVAYQVYEAREVLLSGISKLVKVIPVQKCRFCHELHIGHVGHEIRTCTGPGSGMRSSTHVWRKGRVHDVVFSPKSYHLYDRVGKPRVVHDESRRVPRIPAIVELCIQAGVDLEKHPTKRRTKPVYSIEGRIVDFEQAKESDENEHNLHDENLDPLMGSDLGTKFDEARNFIVDKETDPLEESQEGVTDLREISIGTMESWFKMISGAKKIMEKYGVLTCGYCPEVQVGPKGHKVRMCKATKHQHRDGLHAWQEATIDDLVAPNYVWHVRDTNGLPLDNKLKRYYGKAPAVVELCVQAGAPVPDQYRSMMRLDVVPPDRDEVDLVA
;
A
#
# COMPACT_ATOMS: atom_id res chain seq x y z
N MET A 1 17.06 -90.90 -22.08
CA MET A 1 17.72 -91.34 -23.34
C MET A 1 17.24 -90.45 -24.48
N HIS A 2 18.20 -90.00 -25.29
CA HIS A 2 18.16 -89.33 -26.59
C HIS A 2 17.57 -87.91 -26.79
N LYS A 3 18.52 -87.03 -27.10
CA LYS A 3 18.46 -85.68 -27.70
C LYS A 3 18.18 -85.77 -29.21
N ILE A 4 17.56 -84.73 -29.79
CA ILE A 4 17.65 -84.34 -31.21
C ILE A 4 17.64 -82.79 -31.25
N LEU A 5 18.82 -82.15 -31.32
CA LEU A 5 19.43 -81.44 -32.48
C LEU A 5 18.80 -80.07 -32.86
N LYS A 6 19.61 -79.00 -32.70
CA LYS A 6 19.43 -77.65 -33.28
C LYS A 6 19.95 -77.62 -34.73
N PRO A 7 19.62 -76.59 -35.53
CA PRO A 7 20.69 -75.69 -35.96
C PRO A 7 20.31 -74.19 -36.02
N GLN A 8 21.33 -73.34 -35.89
CA GLN A 8 21.31 -71.90 -36.13
C GLN A 8 21.58 -71.60 -37.62
N HIS A 9 20.99 -70.55 -38.19
CA HIS A 9 21.53 -69.89 -39.38
C HIS A 9 21.23 -68.37 -39.43
N LEU A 10 22.32 -67.60 -39.24
CA LEU A 10 22.78 -66.36 -39.89
C LEU A 10 21.80 -65.37 -40.58
N LEU A 11 21.81 -64.15 -40.01
CA LEU A 11 21.89 -62.80 -40.61
C LEU A 11 21.95 -62.65 -42.15
N SER A 12 21.12 -61.75 -42.72
CA SER A 12 21.58 -60.58 -43.54
C SER A 12 20.45 -59.76 -44.20
N LYS A 13 20.29 -58.52 -43.70
CA LYS A 13 20.17 -57.20 -44.39
C LYS A 13 18.96 -56.82 -45.29
N LYS A 14 18.20 -55.84 -44.74
CA LYS A 14 17.83 -54.49 -45.27
C LYS A 14 16.81 -54.37 -46.42
N PRO A 15 16.18 -53.18 -46.61
CA PRO A 15 15.64 -52.22 -45.64
C PRO A 15 14.18 -51.84 -46.00
N ASN A 16 13.41 -51.25 -45.08
CA ASN A 16 12.31 -50.37 -45.48
C ASN A 16 12.26 -49.15 -44.55
N LEU A 17 12.54 -48.01 -45.18
CA LEU A 17 12.47 -46.67 -44.62
C LEU A 17 10.99 -46.26 -44.51
N THR A 18 10.52 -45.89 -43.33
CA THR A 18 9.46 -44.88 -43.19
C THR A 18 9.81 -43.97 -42.02
N HIS A 19 9.86 -42.68 -42.32
CA HIS A 19 10.39 -41.61 -41.49
C HIS A 19 9.51 -41.35 -40.26
N PHE A 20 10.06 -41.56 -39.07
CA PHE A 20 9.56 -40.97 -37.84
C PHE A 20 10.05 -39.52 -37.75
N PHE A 21 9.19 -38.55 -38.01
CA PHE A 21 9.44 -37.16 -37.65
C PHE A 21 9.32 -37.01 -36.13
N SER A 22 10.47 -36.98 -35.45
CA SER A 22 10.58 -36.52 -34.07
C SER A 22 10.48 -35.00 -34.08
N SER A 23 9.27 -34.46 -33.92
CA SER A 23 9.09 -33.06 -33.51
C SER A 23 9.55 -32.94 -32.06
N LYS A 24 10.70 -32.31 -31.84
CA LYS A 24 11.15 -31.91 -30.51
C LYS A 24 10.04 -31.06 -29.88
N THR A 25 9.42 -31.58 -28.84
CA THR A 25 8.55 -30.82 -27.94
C THR A 25 9.40 -29.69 -27.33
N PRO A 26 9.00 -28.41 -27.43
CA PRO A 26 9.67 -27.36 -26.68
C PRO A 26 9.50 -27.66 -25.20
N ILE A 27 10.63 -27.83 -24.51
CA ILE A 27 10.69 -27.91 -23.05
C ILE A 27 10.02 -26.64 -22.51
N PRO A 28 9.01 -26.71 -21.62
CA PRO A 28 8.46 -25.54 -20.99
C PRO A 28 9.57 -24.87 -20.17
N LEU A 29 9.97 -23.66 -20.55
CA LEU A 29 10.85 -22.84 -19.73
C LEU A 29 10.17 -22.62 -18.37
N PRO A 30 10.87 -22.90 -17.25
CA PRO A 30 10.31 -22.70 -15.93
C PRO A 30 9.99 -21.22 -15.74
N TYR A 31 8.75 -20.97 -15.33
CA TYR A 31 8.25 -19.67 -14.93
C TYR A 31 9.11 -19.14 -13.78
N GLY A 32 10.01 -18.19 -14.06
CA GLY A 32 10.89 -17.61 -13.04
C GLY A 32 12.28 -17.17 -13.48
N THR A 33 12.63 -17.15 -14.77
CA THR A 33 13.89 -16.53 -15.19
C THR A 33 13.78 -15.01 -15.13
N GLU A 34 14.42 -14.44 -14.11
CA GLU A 34 14.74 -13.02 -14.00
C GLU A 34 15.44 -12.56 -15.28
N THR A 35 14.74 -11.79 -16.10
CA THR A 35 15.40 -11.00 -17.14
C THR A 35 16.12 -9.86 -16.42
N ASN A 36 17.37 -10.07 -16.03
CA ASN A 36 18.30 -9.01 -15.65
C ASN A 36 18.71 -8.21 -16.91
N ASP A 37 17.71 -7.69 -17.62
CA ASP A 37 17.90 -6.74 -18.72
C ASP A 37 18.18 -5.37 -18.09
N PRO A 38 19.35 -4.76 -18.34
CA PRO A 38 19.69 -3.43 -17.82
C PRO A 38 18.67 -2.34 -18.16
N SER A 39 17.87 -2.52 -19.22
CA SER A 39 16.82 -1.58 -19.65
C SER A 39 15.55 -1.62 -18.79
N TYR A 40 15.40 -2.61 -17.89
CA TYR A 40 14.20 -2.84 -17.07
C TYR A 40 14.30 -2.40 -15.61
N LYS A 41 15.38 -1.71 -15.22
CA LYS A 41 15.64 -1.36 -13.82
C LYS A 41 14.54 -0.50 -13.19
N ASP A 42 13.95 0.39 -13.98
CA ASP A 42 13.00 1.38 -13.48
C ASP A 42 11.56 0.87 -13.44
N ILE A 43 11.26 -0.26 -14.10
CA ILE A 43 9.93 -0.87 -14.04
C ILE A 43 9.76 -1.57 -12.68
N PRO A 44 8.69 -1.23 -11.92
CA PRO A 44 8.41 -1.88 -10.66
C PRO A 44 8.29 -3.39 -10.82
N LYS A 45 9.00 -4.12 -9.96
CA LYS A 45 8.90 -5.58 -9.92
C LYS A 45 7.45 -6.00 -9.61
N PRO A 46 7.00 -7.17 -10.12
CA PRO A 46 5.70 -7.71 -9.76
C PRO A 46 5.53 -7.80 -8.25
N VAL A 47 4.28 -7.70 -7.79
CA VAL A 47 3.94 -7.84 -6.37
C VAL A 47 4.51 -9.16 -5.85
N ARG A 48 5.30 -9.08 -4.77
CA ARG A 48 5.96 -10.25 -4.17
C ARG A 48 4.96 -11.31 -3.76
N ASP A 49 5.40 -12.57 -3.79
CA ASP A 49 4.64 -13.64 -3.19
C ASP A 49 4.48 -13.36 -1.67
N LYS A 50 3.28 -13.63 -1.15
CA LYS A 50 2.94 -13.51 0.27
C LYS A 50 3.73 -14.50 1.13
N SER A 51 4.41 -15.47 0.53
CA SER A 51 5.34 -16.39 1.19
C SER A 51 6.66 -15.71 1.59
N GLU A 52 7.08 -14.68 0.85
CA GLU A 52 8.34 -13.98 1.07
C GLU A 52 8.16 -12.80 2.02
N ARG A 53 9.18 -12.58 2.85
CA ARG A 53 9.20 -11.42 3.73
C ARG A 53 9.65 -10.19 2.94
N LYS A 54 9.00 -9.04 3.18
CA LYS A 54 9.50 -7.72 2.80
C LYS A 54 10.95 -7.55 3.32
N PRO A 55 11.90 -7.08 2.50
CA PRO A 55 13.24 -6.74 2.93
C PRO A 55 13.21 -5.75 4.09
N TYR A 56 14.18 -5.85 4.98
CA TYR A 56 14.37 -4.86 6.02
C TYR A 56 15.01 -3.60 5.44
N VAL A 57 14.47 -2.44 5.81
CA VAL A 57 15.06 -1.13 5.47
C VAL A 57 16.42 -1.00 6.14
N THR A 58 16.46 -1.19 7.46
CA THR A 58 17.71 -1.29 8.23
C THR A 58 18.15 -2.75 8.35
N PRO A 59 19.41 -3.10 8.02
CA PRO A 59 19.91 -4.47 8.17
C PRO A 59 19.76 -5.03 9.59
N MET A 60 19.38 -6.30 9.70
CA MET A 60 19.09 -6.97 10.99
C MET A 60 20.24 -6.85 12.01
N LYS A 61 21.50 -6.94 11.55
CA LYS A 61 22.68 -6.82 12.42
C LYS A 61 22.75 -5.43 13.11
N VAL A 62 22.36 -4.38 12.39
CA VAL A 62 22.32 -3.00 12.92
C VAL A 62 21.19 -2.87 13.95
N LEU A 63 20.01 -3.43 13.66
CA LEU A 63 18.88 -3.44 14.60
C LEU A 63 19.23 -4.17 15.91
N ILE A 64 19.89 -5.32 15.82
CA ILE A 64 20.35 -6.08 16.98
C ILE A 64 21.37 -5.27 17.80
N LYS A 65 22.31 -4.59 17.14
CA LYS A 65 23.30 -3.74 17.80
C LYS A 65 22.62 -2.59 18.57
N ARG A 66 21.73 -1.83 17.91
CA ARG A 66 20.96 -0.74 18.54
C ARG A 66 20.16 -1.22 19.75
N ALA A 67 19.54 -2.40 19.66
CA ALA A 67 18.77 -2.96 20.77
C ALA A 67 19.64 -3.35 21.98
N LYS A 68 20.88 -3.80 21.75
CA LYS A 68 21.85 -4.08 22.82
C LYS A 68 22.32 -2.79 23.50
N GLU A 69 22.69 -1.78 22.71
CA GLU A 69 23.11 -0.47 23.20
C GLU A 69 22.00 0.20 24.03
N GLU A 70 20.76 0.16 23.56
CA GLU A 70 19.59 0.68 24.30
C GLU A 70 19.35 -0.08 25.61
N LYS A 71 19.57 -1.40 25.62
CA LYS A 71 19.47 -2.22 26.84
C LYS A 71 20.57 -1.86 27.85
N GLU A 72 21.79 -1.62 27.39
CA GLU A 72 22.92 -1.20 28.24
C GLU A 72 22.70 0.22 28.78
N ALA A 73 22.27 1.15 27.94
CA ALA A 73 21.94 2.52 28.34
C ALA A 73 20.85 2.55 29.42
N ARG A 74 19.84 1.68 29.31
CA ARG A 74 18.79 1.54 30.34
C ARG A 74 19.31 1.00 31.66
N LYS A 75 20.31 0.11 31.65
CA LYS A 75 20.94 -0.38 32.89
C LYS A 75 21.78 0.70 33.57
N LEU A 76 22.50 1.50 32.78
CA LEU A 76 23.37 2.58 33.28
C LEU A 76 22.56 3.76 33.83
N LYS A 77 21.43 4.10 33.20
CA LYS A 77 20.54 5.19 33.62
C LYS A 77 19.09 4.68 33.71
N PRO A 78 18.72 4.00 34.81
CA PRO A 78 17.38 3.43 34.98
C PRO A 78 16.27 4.47 34.96
N CYS A 79 16.54 5.66 35.52
CA CYS A 79 15.69 6.83 35.41
C CYS A 79 16.34 7.82 34.44
N ARG A 80 15.70 8.06 33.30
CA ARG A 80 16.14 9.08 32.34
C ARG A 80 14.94 9.82 31.76
N MET A 81 15.09 11.13 31.61
CA MET A 81 14.18 11.92 30.79
C MET A 81 14.39 11.54 29.33
N LEU A 82 13.30 11.37 28.58
CA LEU A 82 13.42 11.24 27.13
C LEU A 82 13.67 12.65 26.58
N GLU A 83 14.84 12.86 25.97
CA GLU A 83 15.27 14.20 25.57
C GLU A 83 14.61 14.63 24.26
N ASN A 84 14.52 13.73 23.29
CA ASN A 84 14.17 14.09 21.92
C ASN A 84 12.68 13.84 21.59
N PRO A 85 12.00 14.81 20.96
CA PRO A 85 10.70 14.56 20.33
C PRO A 85 10.88 13.70 19.06
N PRO A 86 9.90 12.84 18.71
CA PRO A 86 8.59 12.70 19.36
C PRO A 86 8.56 11.67 20.50
N ASP A 87 9.66 10.99 20.79
CA ASP A 87 9.75 9.90 21.78
C ASP A 87 9.45 10.37 23.20
N ASN A 88 9.82 11.61 23.51
CA ASN A 88 9.52 12.26 24.78
C ASN A 88 8.05 12.72 24.94
N GLY A 89 7.20 12.50 23.93
CA GLY A 89 5.79 12.88 23.95
C GLY A 89 5.48 14.28 23.44
N LEU A 90 6.49 15.14 23.26
CA LEU A 90 6.31 16.45 22.64
C LEU A 90 6.17 16.32 21.12
N LEU A 91 5.57 17.33 20.49
CA LEU A 91 5.58 17.45 19.04
C LEU A 91 6.95 17.91 18.54
N VAL A 92 7.24 17.61 17.27
CA VAL A 92 8.38 18.17 16.56
C VAL A 92 7.90 19.45 15.84
N PRO A 93 8.15 20.67 16.35
CA PRO A 93 7.46 21.88 15.90
C PRO A 93 7.58 22.13 14.40
N GLN A 94 8.75 21.87 13.82
CA GLN A 94 9.01 22.04 12.39
C GLN A 94 8.22 21.06 11.49
N LEU A 95 7.70 19.95 12.04
CA LEU A 95 6.91 18.97 11.30
C LEU A 95 5.40 19.20 11.41
N VAL A 96 4.94 20.01 12.36
CA VAL A 96 3.51 20.36 12.50
C VAL A 96 2.95 20.99 11.22
N PRO A 97 3.53 22.06 10.65
CA PRO A 97 3.01 22.63 9.40
C PRO A 97 3.10 21.64 8.22
N VAL A 98 4.11 20.77 8.20
CA VAL A 98 4.24 19.71 7.18
C VAL A 98 3.10 18.70 7.32
N ALA A 99 2.70 18.35 8.54
CA ALA A 99 1.59 17.44 8.79
C ALA A 99 0.26 17.99 8.29
N TYR A 100 -0.04 19.27 8.53
CA TYR A 100 -1.22 19.94 7.95
C TYR A 100 -1.17 19.96 6.42
N GLN A 101 -0.02 20.31 5.83
CA GLN A 101 0.15 20.28 4.37
C GLN A 101 -0.07 18.90 3.76
N VAL A 102 0.37 17.83 4.43
CA VAL A 102 0.17 16.44 3.98
C VAL A 102 -1.32 16.07 4.07
N TYR A 103 -1.98 16.43 5.18
CA TYR A 103 -3.40 16.18 5.38
C TYR A 103 -4.26 16.90 4.33
N GLU A 104 -4.02 18.19 4.10
CA GLU A 104 -4.72 18.99 3.09
C GLU A 104 -4.47 18.47 1.66
N ALA A 105 -3.20 18.18 1.32
CA ALA A 105 -2.85 17.64 0.00
C ALA A 105 -3.55 16.30 -0.27
N ARG A 106 -3.78 15.48 0.77
CA ARG A 106 -4.56 14.25 0.65
C ARG A 106 -6.02 14.53 0.29
N GLU A 107 -6.65 15.53 0.89
CA GLU A 107 -8.05 15.86 0.59
C GLU A 107 -8.21 16.40 -0.83
N VAL A 108 -7.30 17.29 -1.27
CA VAL A 108 -7.25 17.78 -2.65
C VAL A 108 -7.03 16.64 -3.64
N LEU A 109 -6.10 15.73 -3.34
CA LEU A 109 -5.84 14.53 -4.15
C LEU A 109 -7.09 13.66 -4.30
N LEU A 110 -7.78 13.34 -3.20
CA LEU A 110 -8.97 12.49 -3.23
C LEU A 110 -10.12 13.15 -3.98
N SER A 111 -10.31 14.45 -3.79
CA SER A 111 -11.29 15.25 -4.53
C SER A 111 -10.98 15.23 -6.03
N GLY A 112 -9.73 15.51 -6.40
CA GLY A 112 -9.26 15.49 -7.79
C GLY A 112 -9.47 14.14 -8.47
N ILE A 113 -9.02 13.05 -7.84
CA ILE A 113 -9.26 11.69 -8.35
C ILE A 113 -10.76 11.43 -8.52
N SER A 114 -11.60 11.84 -7.55
CA SER A 114 -13.05 11.62 -7.64
C SER A 114 -13.71 12.31 -8.84
N LYS A 115 -13.15 13.43 -9.31
CA LYS A 115 -13.58 14.10 -10.54
C LYS A 115 -13.04 13.38 -11.78
N LEU A 116 -11.74 13.07 -11.79
CA LEU A 116 -11.07 12.44 -12.93
C LEU A 116 -11.65 11.06 -13.26
N VAL A 117 -11.96 10.21 -12.27
CA VAL A 117 -12.51 8.85 -12.51
C VAL A 117 -13.93 8.84 -13.06
N LYS A 118 -14.62 10.00 -13.10
CA LYS A 118 -15.94 10.13 -13.76
C LYS A 118 -15.80 10.22 -15.27
N VAL A 119 -14.70 10.82 -15.73
CA VAL A 119 -14.43 11.09 -17.16
C VAL A 119 -13.51 10.03 -17.73
N ILE A 120 -12.47 9.64 -16.98
CA ILE A 120 -11.48 8.64 -17.39
C ILE A 120 -11.79 7.31 -16.70
N PRO A 121 -12.17 6.26 -17.46
CA PRO A 121 -12.53 4.99 -16.86
C PRO A 121 -11.34 4.32 -16.18
N VAL A 122 -11.62 3.71 -15.03
CA VAL A 122 -10.67 2.87 -14.29
C VAL A 122 -11.19 1.44 -14.33
N GLN A 123 -10.34 0.51 -14.75
CA GLN A 123 -10.62 -0.92 -14.77
C GLN A 123 -9.86 -1.60 -13.65
N LYS A 124 -10.58 -2.37 -12.84
CA LYS A 124 -10.01 -3.19 -11.76
C LYS A 124 -10.23 -4.65 -12.02
N CYS A 125 -9.19 -5.47 -11.84
CA CYS A 125 -9.35 -6.91 -11.91
C CYS A 125 -10.25 -7.42 -10.75
N ARG A 126 -11.16 -8.34 -11.04
CA ARG A 126 -12.03 -8.98 -10.04
C ARG A 126 -11.28 -9.86 -9.06
N PHE A 127 -10.16 -10.44 -9.50
CA PHE A 127 -9.47 -11.53 -8.78
C PHE A 127 -8.12 -11.13 -8.19
N CYS A 128 -7.49 -10.07 -8.68
CA CYS A 128 -6.20 -9.58 -8.18
C CYS A 128 -6.23 -8.06 -7.95
N HIS A 129 -5.08 -7.48 -7.61
CA HIS A 129 -4.94 -6.06 -7.31
C HIS A 129 -4.59 -5.19 -8.53
N GLU A 130 -4.45 -5.81 -9.71
CA GLU A 130 -4.08 -5.10 -10.95
C GLU A 130 -5.19 -4.14 -11.39
N LEU A 131 -4.76 -2.96 -11.81
CA LEU A 131 -5.58 -1.88 -12.32
C LEU A 131 -5.10 -1.46 -13.70
N HIS A 132 -6.01 -0.87 -14.45
CA HIS A 132 -5.75 -0.25 -15.73
C HIS A 132 -6.55 1.05 -15.82
N ILE A 133 -5.93 2.10 -16.34
CA ILE A 133 -6.58 3.38 -16.61
C ILE A 133 -6.87 3.42 -18.10
N GLY A 134 -8.15 3.45 -18.48
CA GLY A 134 -8.58 3.34 -19.87
C GLY A 134 -9.96 2.68 -20.01
N HIS A 135 -10.58 2.88 -21.18
CA HIS A 135 -11.92 2.38 -21.48
C HIS A 135 -11.99 0.84 -21.48
N VAL A 136 -10.99 0.18 -22.07
CA VAL A 136 -10.92 -1.27 -22.22
C VAL A 136 -9.70 -1.79 -21.48
N GLY A 137 -9.88 -2.76 -20.60
CA GLY A 137 -8.76 -3.35 -19.87
C GLY A 137 -7.76 -4.06 -20.80
N HIS A 138 -6.48 -4.09 -20.40
CA HIS A 138 -5.43 -4.68 -21.22
C HIS A 138 -5.53 -6.21 -21.36
N GLU A 139 -4.84 -6.74 -22.38
CA GLU A 139 -4.77 -8.18 -22.70
C GLU A 139 -3.53 -8.87 -22.09
N ILE A 140 -2.66 -8.11 -21.40
CA ILE A 140 -1.46 -8.63 -20.74
C ILE A 140 -1.82 -9.70 -19.69
N ARG A 141 -1.21 -10.87 -19.81
CA ARG A 141 -1.52 -12.08 -19.03
C ARG A 141 -0.72 -12.14 -17.72
N THR A 142 -1.05 -11.26 -16.78
CA THR A 142 -0.35 -11.09 -15.49
C THR A 142 -1.19 -11.40 -14.26
N CYS A 143 -2.42 -11.89 -14.42
CA CYS A 143 -3.33 -12.14 -13.31
C CYS A 143 -2.78 -13.21 -12.37
N THR A 144 -2.60 -12.85 -11.10
CA THR A 144 -2.20 -13.76 -10.00
C THR A 144 -3.36 -14.10 -9.06
N GLY A 145 -4.58 -13.74 -9.45
CA GLY A 145 -5.78 -13.97 -8.66
C GLY A 145 -6.24 -15.44 -8.67
N PRO A 146 -7.16 -15.82 -7.75
CA PRO A 146 -7.71 -17.18 -7.71
C PRO A 146 -8.24 -17.66 -9.07
N GLY A 147 -7.89 -18.89 -9.46
CA GLY A 147 -8.26 -19.49 -10.74
C GLY A 147 -7.57 -18.87 -11.96
N SER A 148 -6.46 -18.14 -11.79
CA SER A 148 -5.70 -17.56 -12.92
C SER A 148 -5.22 -18.60 -13.92
N GLY A 149 -4.80 -19.78 -13.47
CA GLY A 149 -4.34 -20.87 -14.34
C GLY A 149 -5.40 -21.31 -15.36
N MET A 150 -6.66 -21.41 -14.94
CA MET A 150 -7.78 -21.77 -15.83
C MET A 150 -8.12 -20.67 -16.84
N ARG A 151 -7.74 -19.43 -16.56
CA ARG A 151 -7.95 -18.26 -17.43
C ARG A 151 -6.69 -17.87 -18.19
N SER A 152 -5.66 -18.71 -18.21
CA SER A 152 -4.36 -18.40 -18.82
C SER A 152 -3.78 -17.06 -18.35
N SER A 153 -3.93 -16.75 -17.06
CA SER A 153 -3.49 -15.51 -16.42
C SER A 153 -4.13 -14.23 -16.98
N THR A 154 -5.26 -14.33 -17.67
CA THR A 154 -6.05 -13.16 -18.11
C THR A 154 -6.80 -12.51 -16.96
N HIS A 155 -7.03 -11.21 -17.12
CA HIS A 155 -7.79 -10.40 -16.17
C HIS A 155 -9.27 -10.39 -16.51
N VAL A 156 -10.10 -10.29 -15.47
CA VAL A 156 -11.53 -10.05 -15.61
C VAL A 156 -11.81 -8.68 -15.02
N TRP A 157 -12.08 -7.73 -15.90
CA TRP A 157 -12.20 -6.32 -15.56
C TRP A 157 -13.59 -5.96 -15.05
N ARG A 158 -13.63 -4.99 -14.14
CA ARG A 158 -14.84 -4.33 -13.65
C ARG A 158 -14.52 -2.85 -13.40
N LYS A 159 -15.56 -2.01 -13.31
CA LYS A 159 -15.42 -0.59 -12.96
C LYS A 159 -14.69 -0.42 -11.61
N GLY A 160 -13.57 0.29 -11.66
CA GLY A 160 -12.77 0.72 -10.51
C GLY A 160 -13.33 2.01 -9.88
N ARG A 161 -12.80 2.34 -8.69
CA ARG A 161 -13.21 3.50 -7.88
C ARG A 161 -12.00 4.30 -7.40
N VAL A 162 -12.24 5.45 -6.77
CA VAL A 162 -11.21 6.34 -6.19
C VAL A 162 -10.20 5.57 -5.32
N HIS A 163 -10.68 4.74 -4.40
CA HIS A 163 -9.81 3.96 -3.50
C HIS A 163 -8.99 2.86 -4.18
N ASP A 164 -9.30 2.54 -5.45
CA ASP A 164 -8.48 1.62 -6.22
C ASP A 164 -7.24 2.36 -6.75
N VAL A 165 -7.41 3.59 -7.24
CA VAL A 165 -6.32 4.44 -7.74
C VAL A 165 -5.31 4.78 -6.63
N VAL A 166 -5.80 5.16 -5.45
CA VAL A 166 -4.96 5.40 -4.26
C VAL A 166 -5.36 4.48 -3.13
N PHE A 167 -4.49 3.52 -2.83
CA PHE A 167 -4.64 2.66 -1.67
C PHE A 167 -3.97 3.26 -0.44
N SER A 168 -4.76 3.54 0.60
CA SER A 168 -4.24 3.90 1.93
C SER A 168 -4.49 2.75 2.91
N PRO A 169 -3.44 2.03 3.36
CA PRO A 169 -3.54 1.11 4.49
C PRO A 169 -4.13 1.81 5.72
N LYS A 170 -4.78 1.03 6.59
CA LYS A 170 -5.36 1.54 7.84
C LYS A 170 -4.43 1.23 9.02
N SER A 171 -4.26 2.19 9.91
CA SER A 171 -3.59 2.05 11.21
C SER A 171 -4.62 2.13 12.33
N TYR A 172 -4.36 1.50 13.47
CA TYR A 172 -5.11 1.85 14.68
C TYR A 172 -4.69 3.24 15.15
N HIS A 173 -5.66 4.01 15.61
CA HIS A 173 -5.45 5.30 16.22
C HIS A 173 -4.85 5.17 17.63
N LEU A 174 -3.80 5.94 17.94
CA LEU A 174 -3.17 5.96 19.26
C LEU A 174 -3.46 7.27 19.99
N TYR A 175 -4.45 7.26 20.89
CA TYR A 175 -4.76 8.42 21.75
C TYR A 175 -3.54 8.88 22.57
N ASP A 176 -2.80 7.94 23.15
CA ASP A 176 -1.54 8.25 23.84
C ASP A 176 -0.42 7.37 23.29
N ARG A 177 0.29 7.88 22.27
CA ARG A 177 1.38 7.14 21.62
C ARG A 177 2.56 6.79 22.55
N VAL A 178 2.73 7.49 23.67
CA VAL A 178 3.89 7.30 24.55
C VAL A 178 3.51 6.46 25.76
N GLY A 179 2.43 6.82 26.46
CA GLY A 179 1.92 6.05 27.61
C GLY A 179 1.31 4.70 27.20
N LYS A 180 0.57 4.68 26.08
CA LYS A 180 -0.06 3.47 25.52
C LYS A 180 0.36 3.25 24.05
N PRO A 181 1.62 2.84 23.80
CA PRO A 181 2.24 2.88 22.48
C PRO A 181 1.74 1.83 21.48
N ARG A 182 0.74 1.02 21.84
CA ARG A 182 0.21 -0.05 20.99
C ARG A 182 -1.19 -0.45 21.43
N VAL A 183 -1.99 -0.87 20.46
CA VAL A 183 -3.29 -1.51 20.68
C VAL A 183 -3.11 -3.00 20.96
N VAL A 184 -3.78 -3.52 21.99
CA VAL A 184 -3.84 -4.96 22.26
C VAL A 184 -5.07 -5.62 21.62
N HIS A 185 -5.10 -6.96 21.57
CA HIS A 185 -6.15 -7.67 20.83
C HIS A 185 -7.55 -7.40 21.38
N ASP A 186 -7.74 -7.46 22.70
CA ASP A 186 -9.07 -7.42 23.31
C ASP A 186 -9.75 -6.05 23.18
N GLU A 187 -8.96 -4.98 23.15
CA GLU A 187 -9.46 -3.62 22.98
C GLU A 187 -9.61 -3.20 21.52
N SER A 188 -9.04 -3.96 20.57
CA SER A 188 -8.96 -3.56 19.16
C SER A 188 -10.31 -3.22 18.54
N ARG A 189 -11.38 -3.86 18.98
CA ARG A 189 -12.75 -3.61 18.50
C ARG A 189 -13.27 -2.22 18.87
N ARG A 190 -12.72 -1.61 19.93
CA ARG A 190 -13.11 -0.29 20.44
C ARG A 190 -12.20 0.83 19.92
N VAL A 191 -11.04 0.48 19.36
CA VAL A 191 -10.09 1.46 18.84
C VAL A 191 -10.35 1.70 17.35
N PRO A 192 -10.59 2.94 16.92
CA PRO A 192 -10.86 3.22 15.52
C PRO A 192 -9.65 2.92 14.65
N ARG A 193 -9.93 2.46 13.42
CA ARG A 193 -8.93 2.29 12.37
C ARG A 193 -9.11 3.36 11.30
N ILE A 194 -8.10 4.20 11.14
CA ILE A 194 -8.10 5.33 10.21
C ILE A 194 -7.00 5.14 9.16
N PRO A 195 -7.02 5.85 8.02
CA PRO A 195 -5.92 5.80 7.06
C PRO A 195 -4.58 6.09 7.74
N ALA A 196 -3.57 5.27 7.51
CA ALA A 196 -2.28 5.38 8.19
C ALA A 196 -1.60 6.74 7.93
N ILE A 197 -1.77 7.30 6.73
CA ILE A 197 -1.30 8.65 6.42
C ILE A 197 -1.97 9.72 7.29
N VAL A 198 -3.25 9.56 7.63
CA VAL A 198 -3.99 10.48 8.52
C VAL A 198 -3.51 10.32 9.95
N GLU A 199 -3.34 9.08 10.43
CA GLU A 199 -2.76 8.81 11.75
C GLU A 199 -1.35 9.43 11.87
N LEU A 200 -0.52 9.34 10.83
CA LEU A 200 0.80 9.97 10.81
C LEU A 200 0.70 11.49 10.98
N CYS A 201 -0.23 12.14 10.28
CA CYS A 201 -0.47 13.58 10.41
C CYS A 201 -0.94 13.94 11.83
N ILE A 202 -1.85 13.15 12.42
CA ILE A 202 -2.34 13.37 13.79
C ILE A 202 -1.21 13.26 14.80
N GLN A 203 -0.36 12.23 14.68
CA GLN A 203 0.78 12.07 15.59
C GLN A 203 1.81 13.20 15.43
N ALA A 204 1.92 13.77 14.23
CA ALA A 204 2.79 14.89 13.90
C ALA A 204 2.22 16.28 14.25
N GLY A 205 0.96 16.38 14.70
CA GLY A 205 0.40 17.62 15.24
C GLY A 205 -0.88 18.12 14.57
N VAL A 206 -1.46 17.38 13.62
CA VAL A 206 -2.81 17.69 13.12
C VAL A 206 -3.84 17.32 14.19
N ASP A 207 -4.73 18.25 14.52
CA ASP A 207 -5.80 18.03 15.48
C ASP A 207 -7.12 17.78 14.73
N LEU A 208 -7.73 16.63 14.99
CA LEU A 208 -9.03 16.26 14.43
C LEU A 208 -9.97 15.89 15.57
N GLU A 209 -11.10 16.58 15.69
CA GLU A 209 -12.07 16.38 16.79
C GLU A 209 -12.53 14.92 16.92
N LYS A 210 -12.71 14.22 15.79
CA LYS A 210 -13.15 12.82 15.75
C LYS A 210 -12.08 11.83 16.24
N HIS A 211 -10.82 12.24 16.24
CA HIS A 211 -9.65 11.40 16.55
C HIS A 211 -8.69 12.16 17.47
N PRO A 212 -9.11 12.47 18.71
CA PRO A 212 -8.31 13.27 19.62
C PRO A 212 -7.04 12.51 20.03
N THR A 213 -5.97 13.24 20.33
CA THR A 213 -4.72 12.64 20.80
C THR A 213 -4.16 13.48 21.93
N LYS A 214 -3.65 12.82 22.97
CA LYS A 214 -3.01 13.48 24.09
C LYS A 214 -1.79 14.28 23.60
N ARG A 215 -1.84 15.60 23.76
CA ARG A 215 -0.72 16.53 23.53
C ARG A 215 -0.06 16.83 24.87
N ARG A 216 1.26 16.71 24.94
CA ARG A 216 2.03 17.03 26.15
C ARG A 216 2.75 18.36 25.97
N THR A 217 2.88 19.10 27.06
CA THR A 217 3.70 20.33 27.08
C THR A 217 5.06 20.11 27.71
N LYS A 218 5.21 19.03 28.48
CA LYS A 218 6.47 18.61 29.11
C LYS A 218 6.89 17.21 28.67
N PRO A 219 8.20 16.93 28.63
CA PRO A 219 8.69 15.61 28.28
C PRO A 219 8.34 14.58 29.35
N VAL A 220 8.14 13.33 28.92
CA VAL A 220 7.96 12.20 29.84
C VAL A 220 9.30 11.62 30.31
N TYR A 221 9.22 10.85 31.40
CA TYR A 221 10.36 10.13 31.96
C TYR A 221 10.25 8.64 31.67
N SER A 222 11.40 7.99 31.50
CA SER A 222 11.52 6.53 31.46
C SER A 222 12.15 6.06 32.76
N ILE A 223 11.37 5.40 33.61
CA ILE A 223 11.82 4.78 34.87
C ILE A 223 11.76 3.27 34.70
N GLU A 224 12.93 2.62 34.70
CA GLU A 224 13.09 1.17 34.47
C GLU A 224 12.45 0.69 33.15
N GLY A 225 12.35 1.59 32.17
CA GLY A 225 11.72 1.32 30.87
C GLY A 225 10.19 1.44 30.87
N ARG A 226 9.57 1.88 31.98
CA ARG A 226 8.18 2.33 32.03
C ARG A 226 8.13 3.84 31.81
N ILE A 227 7.14 4.28 31.03
CA ILE A 227 6.89 5.70 30.84
C ILE A 227 6.15 6.22 32.06
N VAL A 228 6.63 7.32 32.63
CA VAL A 228 6.01 8.07 33.72
C VAL A 228 5.76 9.50 33.25
N ASP A 229 4.53 9.94 33.42
CA ASP A 229 4.04 11.22 32.97
C ASP A 229 3.55 12.02 34.20
N PHE A 230 4.39 12.93 34.69
CA PHE A 230 4.09 13.71 35.89
C PHE A 230 3.06 14.84 35.62
N GLU A 231 2.69 15.13 34.37
CA GLU A 231 1.58 16.05 34.09
C GLU A 231 0.23 15.45 34.52
N GLN A 232 0.05 14.13 34.40
CA GLN A 232 -1.22 13.46 34.76
C GLN A 232 -1.57 13.58 36.24
N ALA A 233 -0.57 13.54 37.13
CA ALA A 233 -0.79 13.62 38.56
C ALA A 233 -1.39 14.97 38.98
N LYS A 234 -1.08 16.06 38.26
CA LYS A 234 -1.62 17.39 38.57
C LYS A 234 -3.06 17.54 38.11
N GLU A 235 -3.41 17.03 36.93
CA GLU A 235 -4.79 17.06 36.43
C GLU A 235 -5.74 16.16 37.26
N SER A 236 -5.24 15.06 37.84
CA SER A 236 -6.04 14.23 38.76
C SER A 236 -6.20 14.90 40.14
N ASP A 237 -5.15 15.51 40.69
CA ASP A 237 -5.22 16.19 41.99
C ASP A 237 -6.10 17.46 41.93
N GLU A 238 -6.08 18.19 40.81
CA GLU A 238 -6.97 19.34 40.59
C GLU A 238 -8.44 18.92 40.40
N ASN A 239 -8.70 17.74 39.83
CA ASN A 239 -10.06 17.20 39.75
C ASN A 239 -10.55 16.62 41.08
N GLU A 240 -9.67 16.05 41.91
CA GLU A 240 -10.03 15.61 43.28
C GLU A 240 -10.29 16.80 44.22
N HIS A 241 -9.56 17.91 44.07
CA HIS A 241 -9.84 19.13 44.84
C HIS A 241 -11.12 19.86 44.44
N ASN A 242 -11.63 19.65 43.22
CA ASN A 242 -12.90 20.24 42.76
C ASN A 242 -14.14 19.38 43.04
N LEU A 243 -13.99 18.21 43.68
CA LEU A 243 -15.10 17.32 44.03
C LEU A 243 -15.55 17.43 45.51
N HIS A 244 -15.03 18.43 46.24
CA HIS A 244 -15.33 18.60 47.67
C HIS A 244 -16.21 19.79 48.04
N ASP A 245 -16.82 20.50 47.08
CA ASP A 245 -17.86 21.48 47.41
C ASP A 245 -19.09 21.36 46.50
N GLU A 246 -20.24 21.44 47.16
CA GLU A 246 -21.64 21.35 46.68
C GLU A 246 -22.26 19.97 46.38
N ASN A 247 -22.94 19.43 47.41
CA ASN A 247 -24.10 18.54 47.29
C ASN A 247 -25.39 19.36 47.16
N LEU A 248 -26.25 19.10 46.15
CA LEU A 248 -27.72 19.03 46.24
C LEU A 248 -28.32 18.28 45.02
N ASP A 249 -28.45 16.95 45.17
CA ASP A 249 -29.55 15.98 44.91
C ASP A 249 -30.63 16.13 43.77
N PRO A 250 -31.38 15.06 43.42
CA PRO A 250 -31.59 14.59 42.04
C PRO A 250 -33.06 14.62 41.59
N LEU A 251 -33.37 14.36 40.31
CA LEU A 251 -34.52 13.55 39.83
C LEU A 251 -34.79 13.68 38.32
N MET A 252 -35.01 12.50 37.70
CA MET A 252 -35.82 12.16 36.51
C MET A 252 -35.46 12.81 35.16
N GLY A 253 -35.23 12.09 34.08
CA GLY A 253 -35.76 10.80 33.65
C GLY A 253 -36.51 11.00 32.34
N SER A 254 -35.95 10.57 31.22
CA SER A 254 -36.68 10.36 29.97
C SER A 254 -35.93 9.37 29.09
N ASP A 255 -36.43 8.15 29.18
CA ASP A 255 -36.19 7.03 28.29
C ASP A 255 -36.73 7.38 26.90
N LEU A 256 -35.91 7.26 25.85
CA LEU A 256 -36.44 7.01 24.51
C LEU A 256 -35.44 6.17 23.72
N GLY A 257 -35.59 4.85 23.83
CA GLY A 257 -35.02 3.95 22.85
C GLY A 257 -35.73 4.11 21.51
N THR A 258 -34.98 4.25 20.41
CA THR A 258 -35.39 3.71 19.12
C THR A 258 -34.18 3.36 18.25
N LYS A 259 -33.99 2.04 18.11
CA LYS A 259 -33.56 1.24 16.95
C LYS A 259 -33.34 1.92 15.58
N PHE A 260 -32.38 1.29 14.85
CA PHE A 260 -32.05 1.34 13.40
C PHE A 260 -31.26 2.57 12.91
N ASP A 261 -30.38 2.51 11.92
CA ASP A 261 -29.51 1.50 11.30
C ASP A 261 -28.69 2.29 10.25
N GLU A 262 -27.50 1.80 9.89
CA GLU A 262 -26.84 2.02 8.59
C GLU A 262 -26.80 3.44 7.96
N ALA A 263 -25.84 4.27 8.39
CA ALA A 263 -25.36 5.40 7.57
C ALA A 263 -24.39 4.89 6.48
N ARG A 264 -24.98 4.30 5.44
CA ARG A 264 -24.41 4.21 4.09
C ARG A 264 -24.02 5.62 3.66
N ASN A 265 -22.77 5.82 3.26
CA ASN A 265 -22.33 7.05 2.57
C ASN A 265 -23.14 7.20 1.28
N PHE A 266 -24.18 8.03 1.31
CA PHE A 266 -24.92 8.48 0.13
C PHE A 266 -24.07 9.51 -0.62
N ILE A 267 -23.32 9.02 -1.61
CA ILE A 267 -22.98 9.82 -2.77
C ILE A 267 -24.28 9.93 -3.56
N VAL A 268 -24.82 11.14 -3.67
CA VAL A 268 -25.94 11.41 -4.58
C VAL A 268 -25.39 11.30 -6.00
N ASP A 269 -25.70 10.19 -6.66
CA ASP A 269 -25.67 10.09 -8.12
C ASP A 269 -26.75 11.03 -8.65
N LYS A 270 -26.38 12.30 -8.91
CA LYS A 270 -27.07 13.07 -9.93
C LYS A 270 -26.47 12.63 -11.25
N GLU A 271 -27.23 11.87 -12.02
CA GLU A 271 -27.03 11.76 -13.46
C GLU A 271 -27.13 13.17 -14.02
N THR A 272 -25.99 13.73 -14.42
CA THR A 272 -25.94 14.86 -15.34
C THR A 272 -25.68 14.28 -16.73
N ASP A 273 -26.54 14.68 -17.65
CA ASP A 273 -26.49 14.40 -19.09
C ASP A 273 -25.10 14.66 -19.71
N PRO A 274 -24.80 14.06 -20.88
CA PRO A 274 -23.49 14.13 -21.52
C PRO A 274 -23.11 15.59 -21.79
N LEU A 275 -21.98 16.01 -21.22
CA LEU A 275 -21.38 17.32 -21.45
C LEU A 275 -21.06 17.48 -22.94
N GLU A 276 -21.72 18.45 -23.58
CA GLU A 276 -21.27 18.99 -24.85
C GLU A 276 -19.83 19.53 -24.70
N GLU A 277 -18.96 19.13 -25.62
CA GLU A 277 -17.55 19.52 -25.69
C GLU A 277 -17.42 21.04 -25.92
N SER A 278 -17.41 21.81 -24.84
CA SER A 278 -16.89 23.18 -24.83
C SER A 278 -15.41 23.17 -24.46
N GLN A 279 -14.62 24.04 -25.08
CA GLN A 279 -13.18 24.19 -24.80
C GLN A 279 -12.89 24.52 -23.32
N GLU A 280 -13.87 25.08 -22.60
CA GLU A 280 -13.80 25.36 -21.17
C GLU A 280 -13.72 24.06 -20.32
N GLY A 281 -14.40 22.99 -20.71
CA GLY A 281 -14.38 21.71 -19.98
C GLY A 281 -13.06 20.94 -20.09
N VAL A 282 -12.34 21.10 -21.21
CA VAL A 282 -11.02 20.46 -21.42
C VAL A 282 -9.93 21.17 -20.61
N THR A 283 -9.96 22.51 -20.54
CA THR A 283 -9.03 23.28 -19.72
C THR A 283 -9.25 23.01 -18.23
N ASP A 284 -10.50 22.90 -17.76
CA ASP A 284 -10.82 22.52 -16.37
C ASP A 284 -10.29 21.12 -16.03
N LEU A 285 -10.49 20.12 -16.91
CA LEU A 285 -10.01 18.75 -16.67
C LEU A 285 -8.48 18.69 -16.54
N ARG A 286 -7.78 19.43 -17.42
CA ARG A 286 -6.32 19.53 -17.38
C ARG A 286 -5.83 20.19 -16.09
N GLU A 287 -6.43 21.29 -15.66
CA GLU A 287 -6.07 21.96 -14.42
C GLU A 287 -6.32 21.08 -13.19
N ILE A 288 -7.46 20.38 -13.15
CA ILE A 288 -7.76 19.38 -12.11
C ILE A 288 -6.67 18.31 -12.10
N SER A 289 -6.25 17.81 -13.26
CA SER A 289 -5.23 16.77 -13.35
C SER A 289 -3.86 17.21 -12.84
N ILE A 290 -3.44 18.44 -13.15
CA ILE A 290 -2.19 19.03 -12.67
C ILE A 290 -2.23 19.16 -11.14
N GLY A 291 -3.27 19.81 -10.60
CA GLY A 291 -3.42 20.00 -9.15
C GLY A 291 -3.54 18.68 -8.38
N THR A 292 -4.19 17.67 -8.96
CA THR A 292 -4.27 16.32 -8.39
C THR A 292 -2.89 15.67 -8.29
N MET A 293 -2.10 15.75 -9.36
CA MET A 293 -0.77 15.15 -9.42
C MET A 293 0.22 15.86 -8.50
N GLU A 294 0.19 17.20 -8.44
CA GLU A 294 0.99 17.99 -7.51
C GLU A 294 0.65 17.66 -6.05
N SER A 295 -0.63 17.53 -5.74
CA SER A 295 -1.10 17.14 -4.41
C SER A 295 -0.62 15.73 -4.01
N TRP A 296 -0.57 14.79 -4.95
CA TRP A 296 0.06 13.49 -4.74
C TRP A 296 1.54 13.62 -4.35
N PHE A 297 2.32 14.41 -5.09
CA PHE A 297 3.75 14.61 -4.79
C PHE A 297 3.98 15.35 -3.48
N LYS A 298 3.17 16.36 -3.18
CA LYS A 298 3.21 17.11 -1.92
C LYS A 298 2.91 16.19 -0.73
N MET A 299 1.87 15.36 -0.84
CA MET A 299 1.52 14.38 0.19
C MET A 299 2.65 13.37 0.42
N ILE A 300 3.19 12.76 -0.64
CA ILE A 300 4.26 11.75 -0.54
C ILE A 300 5.55 12.33 0.03
N SER A 301 5.97 13.51 -0.45
CA SER A 301 7.20 14.16 0.02
C SER A 301 7.10 14.65 1.47
N GLY A 302 5.97 15.24 1.86
CA GLY A 302 5.74 15.63 3.26
C GLY A 302 5.66 14.43 4.19
N ALA A 303 4.99 13.35 3.77
CA ALA A 303 4.93 12.11 4.55
C ALA A 303 6.33 11.52 4.81
N LYS A 304 7.19 11.49 3.79
CA LYS A 304 8.60 11.07 3.94
C LYS A 304 9.33 11.89 5.01
N LYS A 305 9.19 13.23 4.98
CA LYS A 305 9.80 14.13 5.97
C LYS A 305 9.29 13.84 7.39
N ILE A 306 7.99 13.55 7.55
CA ILE A 306 7.42 13.22 8.86
C ILE A 306 7.97 11.86 9.35
N MET A 307 8.07 10.87 8.46
CA MET A 307 8.57 9.52 8.76
C MET A 307 10.05 9.50 9.21
N GLU A 308 10.83 10.55 8.97
CA GLU A 308 12.20 10.68 9.48
C GLU A 308 12.26 10.77 11.01
N LYS A 309 11.17 11.25 11.64
CA LYS A 309 11.07 11.41 13.10
C LYS A 309 9.97 10.55 13.72
N TYR A 310 8.84 10.40 13.04
CA TYR A 310 7.71 9.62 13.52
C TYR A 310 7.77 8.19 12.99
N GLY A 311 7.89 7.23 13.91
CA GLY A 311 7.97 5.82 13.56
C GLY A 311 6.70 5.31 12.87
N VAL A 312 6.89 4.58 11.77
CA VAL A 312 5.84 3.81 11.09
C VAL A 312 6.35 2.39 10.90
N LEU A 313 5.50 1.42 11.21
CA LEU A 313 5.83 0.02 11.18
C LEU A 313 4.92 -0.71 10.19
N THR A 314 5.50 -1.59 9.39
CA THR A 314 4.77 -2.53 8.53
C THR A 314 4.96 -3.95 9.03
N CYS A 315 3.98 -4.81 8.79
CA CYS A 315 4.21 -6.25 8.86
C CYS A 315 5.08 -6.69 7.67
N GLY A 316 6.07 -7.55 7.93
CA GLY A 316 6.96 -8.09 6.92
C GLY A 316 6.29 -9.06 5.92
N TYR A 317 5.04 -9.49 6.15
CA TYR A 317 4.38 -10.50 5.29
C TYR A 317 3.00 -10.09 4.79
N CYS A 318 2.35 -9.11 5.42
CA CYS A 318 1.01 -8.65 5.02
C CYS A 318 0.98 -7.13 4.89
N PRO A 319 -0.04 -6.55 4.25
CA PRO A 319 -0.17 -5.11 4.06
C PRO A 319 -0.51 -4.30 5.33
N GLU A 320 -0.50 -4.92 6.52
CA GLU A 320 -0.82 -4.23 7.76
C GLU A 320 0.28 -3.23 8.16
N VAL A 321 -0.15 -2.03 8.58
CA VAL A 321 0.69 -0.91 8.97
C VAL A 321 0.21 -0.36 10.31
N GLN A 322 1.14 0.06 11.16
CA GLN A 322 0.86 0.78 12.39
C GLN A 322 1.76 2.02 12.44
N VAL A 323 1.16 3.19 12.62
CA VAL A 323 1.88 4.42 12.96
C VAL A 323 2.12 4.45 14.47
N GLY A 324 3.30 4.87 14.88
CA GLY A 324 3.73 4.94 16.27
C GLY A 324 4.96 4.08 16.56
N PRO A 325 5.49 4.17 17.79
CA PRO A 325 6.76 3.55 18.15
C PRO A 325 6.69 2.01 18.24
N LYS A 326 5.49 1.42 18.36
CA LYS A 326 5.31 -0.02 18.47
C LYS A 326 4.14 -0.49 17.61
N GLY A 327 4.32 -1.67 17.02
CA GLY A 327 3.26 -2.35 16.30
C GLY A 327 2.19 -2.89 17.26
N HIS A 328 0.95 -2.97 16.80
CA HIS A 328 -0.14 -3.50 17.60
C HIS A 328 0.04 -5.00 17.89
N LYS A 329 -0.63 -5.48 18.95
CA LYS A 329 -0.66 -6.90 19.36
C LYS A 329 -1.94 -7.62 18.95
N VAL A 330 -2.75 -7.03 18.09
CA VAL A 330 -3.93 -7.68 17.51
C VAL A 330 -3.53 -8.90 16.68
N ARG A 331 -4.14 -10.07 16.99
CA ARG A 331 -3.89 -11.35 16.33
C ARG A 331 -4.72 -11.49 15.05
N MET A 332 -4.38 -10.72 14.02
CA MET A 332 -5.12 -10.67 12.76
C MET A 332 -4.26 -10.86 11.51
N CYS A 333 -2.99 -11.22 11.68
CA CYS A 333 -2.11 -11.55 10.56
C CYS A 333 -2.57 -12.87 9.93
N LYS A 334 -2.92 -12.83 8.65
CA LYS A 334 -3.32 -14.00 7.85
C LYS A 334 -2.25 -14.46 6.85
N ALA A 335 -1.05 -13.87 6.92
CA ALA A 335 0.02 -14.19 5.98
C ALA A 335 0.76 -15.48 6.32
N THR A 336 1.75 -15.83 5.51
CA THR A 336 2.49 -17.09 5.60
C THR A 336 3.09 -17.29 7.00
N LYS A 337 2.98 -18.53 7.49
CA LYS A 337 3.40 -18.95 8.85
C LYS A 337 2.73 -18.19 10.00
N HIS A 338 1.56 -17.57 9.80
CA HIS A 338 0.85 -16.87 10.89
C HIS A 338 0.44 -17.78 12.05
N GLN A 339 0.12 -19.06 11.79
CA GLN A 339 -0.23 -20.04 12.83
C GLN A 339 0.92 -20.20 13.85
N HIS A 340 2.17 -20.26 13.37
CA HIS A 340 3.36 -20.34 14.22
C HIS A 340 3.63 -19.05 15.01
N ARG A 341 2.98 -17.93 14.63
CA ARG A 341 3.08 -16.64 15.30
C ARG A 341 1.81 -16.30 16.08
N ASP A 342 0.88 -17.24 16.26
CA ASP A 342 -0.39 -17.00 16.96
C ASP A 342 -1.16 -15.79 16.38
N GLY A 343 -1.17 -15.67 15.05
CA GLY A 343 -1.81 -14.56 14.34
C GLY A 343 -1.13 -13.20 14.51
N LEU A 344 0.04 -13.12 15.16
CA LEU A 344 0.78 -11.87 15.34
C LEU A 344 1.51 -11.42 14.08
N HIS A 345 1.68 -10.10 13.99
CA HIS A 345 2.41 -9.43 12.91
C HIS A 345 3.91 -9.46 13.18
N ALA A 346 4.68 -9.59 12.10
CA ALA A 346 6.13 -9.52 12.15
C ALA A 346 6.57 -8.10 11.79
N TRP A 347 6.53 -7.20 12.77
CA TRP A 347 6.78 -5.77 12.57
C TRP A 347 8.22 -5.47 12.12
N GLN A 348 8.35 -4.45 11.28
CA GLN A 348 9.62 -3.84 10.85
C GLN A 348 9.37 -2.39 10.42
N GLU A 349 10.43 -1.60 10.25
CA GLU A 349 10.36 -0.23 9.72
C GLU A 349 9.64 -0.22 8.35
N ALA A 350 8.69 0.69 8.20
CA ALA A 350 7.94 0.90 6.97
C ALA A 350 8.67 1.86 6.03
N THR A 351 8.52 1.65 4.72
CA THR A 351 8.86 2.66 3.70
C THR A 351 7.63 3.50 3.35
N ILE A 352 7.84 4.55 2.54
CA ILE A 352 6.73 5.35 2.03
C ILE A 352 5.71 4.50 1.23
N ASP A 353 6.19 3.49 0.51
CA ASP A 353 5.34 2.59 -0.30
C ASP A 353 4.50 1.67 0.59
N ASP A 354 4.93 1.41 1.83
CA ASP A 354 4.11 0.70 2.81
C ASP A 354 3.01 1.61 3.36
N LEU A 355 3.28 2.91 3.55
CA LEU A 355 2.33 3.89 4.10
C LEU A 355 1.29 4.34 3.06
N VAL A 356 1.73 4.55 1.82
CA VAL A 356 0.90 4.96 0.69
C VAL A 356 1.34 4.10 -0.49
N ALA A 357 0.67 2.98 -0.71
CA ALA A 357 1.09 2.04 -1.75
C ALA A 357 0.74 2.58 -3.15
N PRO A 358 1.74 2.91 -3.98
CA PRO A 358 1.46 3.25 -5.38
C PRO A 358 1.00 1.98 -6.10
N ASN A 359 -0.24 1.98 -6.60
CA ASN A 359 -0.68 0.91 -7.47
C ASN A 359 -0.11 1.15 -8.87
N TYR A 360 0.84 0.34 -9.31
CA TYR A 360 1.49 0.53 -10.60
C TYR A 360 0.68 -0.10 -11.73
N VAL A 361 0.32 0.70 -12.72
CA VAL A 361 -0.44 0.32 -13.91
C VAL A 361 0.46 0.35 -15.15
N TRP A 362 0.07 -0.36 -16.20
CA TRP A 362 0.71 -0.24 -17.51
C TRP A 362 0.39 1.12 -18.12
N HIS A 363 1.42 1.79 -18.64
CA HIS A 363 1.25 3.08 -19.30
C HIS A 363 0.58 2.89 -20.67
N VAL A 364 -0.43 3.72 -20.95
CA VAL A 364 -1.15 3.75 -22.23
C VAL A 364 -0.72 5.01 -23.00
N ARG A 365 -0.04 4.82 -24.14
CA ARG A 365 0.45 5.94 -24.96
C ARG A 365 -0.64 6.60 -25.79
N ASP A 366 -1.48 5.77 -26.40
CA ASP A 366 -2.61 6.20 -27.20
C ASP A 366 -3.88 5.67 -26.54
N THR A 367 -4.65 6.59 -25.94
CA THR A 367 -5.89 6.28 -25.24
C THR A 367 -7.01 5.87 -26.19
N ASN A 368 -6.90 6.21 -27.48
CA ASN A 368 -7.83 5.81 -28.54
C ASN A 368 -7.34 4.55 -29.29
N GLY A 369 -6.13 4.09 -28.98
CA GLY A 369 -5.51 2.94 -29.59
C GLY A 369 -6.11 1.61 -29.15
N LEU A 370 -5.63 0.53 -29.76
CA LEU A 370 -6.01 -0.82 -29.36
C LEU A 370 -5.54 -1.14 -27.92
N PRO A 371 -6.23 -2.04 -27.19
CA PRO A 371 -5.78 -2.49 -25.88
C PRO A 371 -4.33 -3.00 -25.88
N LEU A 372 -3.64 -2.89 -24.75
CA LEU A 372 -2.26 -3.35 -24.65
C LEU A 372 -2.16 -4.88 -24.83
N ASP A 373 -1.50 -5.31 -25.92
CA ASP A 373 -1.31 -6.72 -26.28
C ASP A 373 -0.26 -7.43 -25.39
N ASN A 374 -0.53 -8.66 -24.99
CA ASN A 374 0.42 -9.47 -24.23
C ASN A 374 1.76 -9.71 -24.93
N LYS A 375 1.79 -9.84 -26.27
CA LYS A 375 3.01 -10.06 -27.06
C LYS A 375 3.98 -8.88 -26.96
N LEU A 376 3.44 -7.68 -26.83
CA LEU A 376 4.16 -6.42 -26.75
C LEU A 376 4.49 -5.98 -25.32
N LYS A 377 4.17 -6.82 -24.31
CA LYS A 377 4.45 -6.54 -22.90
C LYS A 377 5.88 -6.06 -22.65
N ARG A 378 6.85 -6.56 -23.43
CA ARG A 378 8.26 -6.19 -23.30
C ARG A 378 8.63 -4.77 -23.82
N TYR A 379 7.68 -4.01 -24.35
CA TYR A 379 7.91 -2.65 -24.82
C TYR A 379 7.16 -1.61 -23.96
N TYR A 380 6.18 -2.06 -23.17
CA TYR A 380 5.38 -1.16 -22.35
C TYR A 380 6.10 -0.76 -21.06
N GLY A 381 5.87 0.49 -20.68
CA GLY A 381 6.25 1.04 -19.38
C GLY A 381 5.13 0.91 -18.34
N LYS A 382 5.40 1.42 -17.14
CA LYS A 382 4.44 1.52 -16.04
C LYS A 382 4.47 2.92 -15.42
N ALA A 383 3.44 3.22 -14.63
CA ALA A 383 3.39 4.40 -13.78
C ALA A 383 2.51 4.12 -12.56
N PRO A 384 2.63 4.89 -11.46
CA PRO A 384 1.60 4.91 -10.43
C PRO A 384 0.23 5.27 -11.06
N ALA A 385 -0.85 4.61 -10.63
CA ALA A 385 -2.20 4.81 -11.16
C ALA A 385 -2.65 6.27 -11.12
N VAL A 386 -2.26 7.01 -10.07
CA VAL A 386 -2.53 8.45 -9.95
C VAL A 386 -1.87 9.24 -11.08
N VAL A 387 -0.61 8.91 -11.38
CA VAL A 387 0.17 9.59 -12.41
C VAL A 387 -0.41 9.27 -13.78
N GLU A 388 -0.68 8.00 -14.07
CA GLU A 388 -1.30 7.58 -15.33
C GLU A 388 -2.66 8.26 -15.53
N LEU A 389 -3.50 8.30 -14.49
CA LEU A 389 -4.80 8.96 -14.52
C LEU A 389 -4.69 10.46 -14.84
N CYS A 390 -3.76 11.15 -14.18
CA CYS A 390 -3.58 12.59 -14.42
C CYS A 390 -2.96 12.87 -15.79
N VAL A 391 -2.02 12.04 -16.26
CA VAL A 391 -1.42 12.19 -17.61
C VAL A 391 -2.47 11.98 -18.69
N GLN A 392 -3.32 10.95 -18.59
CA GLN A 392 -4.42 10.76 -19.53
C GLN A 392 -5.45 11.91 -19.50
N ALA A 393 -5.53 12.65 -18.39
CA ALA A 393 -6.35 13.85 -18.25
C ALA A 393 -5.68 15.14 -18.76
N GLY A 394 -4.47 15.06 -19.32
CA GLY A 394 -3.76 16.20 -19.92
C GLY A 394 -2.67 16.84 -19.04
N ALA A 395 -2.37 16.28 -17.86
CA ALA A 395 -1.21 16.70 -17.08
C ALA A 395 0.09 16.35 -17.81
N PRO A 396 1.14 17.19 -17.71
CA PRO A 396 2.43 16.85 -18.28
C PRO A 396 3.02 15.62 -17.59
N VAL A 397 3.77 14.81 -18.35
CA VAL A 397 4.45 13.63 -17.81
C VAL A 397 5.59 14.08 -16.87
N PRO A 398 5.61 13.64 -15.61
CA PRO A 398 6.69 13.97 -14.69
C PRO A 398 8.02 13.31 -15.09
N ASP A 399 9.12 14.07 -15.01
CA ASP A 399 10.45 13.58 -15.37
C ASP A 399 10.86 12.30 -14.63
N GLN A 400 10.52 12.23 -13.33
CA GLN A 400 10.84 11.07 -12.49
C GLN A 400 10.16 9.76 -12.91
N TYR A 401 9.12 9.82 -13.76
CA TYR A 401 8.43 8.65 -14.30
C TYR A 401 8.63 8.45 -15.81
N ARG A 402 9.29 9.39 -16.50
CA ARG A 402 9.50 9.30 -17.95
C ARG A 402 10.16 8.00 -18.39
N SER A 403 11.20 7.58 -17.66
CA SER A 403 11.89 6.29 -17.88
C SER A 403 10.98 5.10 -17.53
N MET A 404 10.27 5.15 -16.41
CA MET A 404 9.35 4.08 -15.99
C MET A 404 8.23 3.85 -17.00
N MET A 405 7.70 4.94 -17.58
CA MET A 405 6.67 4.95 -18.63
C MET A 405 7.23 4.55 -20.01
N ARG A 406 8.57 4.41 -20.12
CA ARG A 406 9.30 4.01 -21.32
C ARG A 406 8.95 4.84 -22.54
N LEU A 407 8.91 6.16 -22.39
CA LEU A 407 8.60 7.06 -23.52
C LEU A 407 9.69 7.11 -24.59
N ASP A 408 10.86 6.54 -24.30
CA ASP A 408 12.03 6.40 -25.16
C ASP A 408 11.99 5.16 -26.08
N VAL A 409 11.10 4.20 -25.79
CA VAL A 409 10.96 2.97 -26.58
C VAL A 409 9.93 3.18 -27.68
N VAL A 410 10.02 2.51 -28.82
CA VAL A 410 8.92 2.46 -29.80
C VAL A 410 8.47 1.00 -29.91
N PRO A 411 7.24 0.63 -29.50
CA PRO A 411 6.75 -0.73 -29.67
C PRO A 411 6.55 -0.99 -31.18
N PRO A 412 6.92 -2.18 -31.68
CA PRO A 412 6.55 -2.58 -33.03
C PRO A 412 5.03 -2.75 -33.15
N ASP A 413 4.52 -2.73 -34.37
CA ASP A 413 3.11 -3.05 -34.62
C ASP A 413 2.81 -4.53 -34.30
N ARG A 414 1.52 -4.85 -34.09
CA ARG A 414 1.09 -6.18 -33.60
C ARG A 414 1.46 -7.32 -34.56
N ASP A 415 1.52 -7.04 -35.85
CA ASP A 415 1.93 -7.92 -36.94
C ASP A 415 3.45 -7.95 -37.17
N GLU A 416 4.16 -6.91 -36.72
CA GLU A 416 5.62 -6.82 -36.81
C GLU A 416 6.34 -7.51 -35.65
N VAL A 417 5.64 -7.87 -34.56
CA VAL A 417 6.27 -8.42 -33.35
C VAL A 417 7.18 -9.61 -33.63
N ASP A 418 6.77 -10.50 -34.54
CA ASP A 418 7.53 -11.70 -34.90
C ASP A 418 8.76 -11.39 -35.80
N LEU A 419 8.84 -10.18 -36.36
CA LEU A 419 9.95 -9.70 -37.18
C LEU A 419 11.09 -9.08 -36.36
N VAL A 420 10.79 -8.64 -35.13
CA VAL A 420 11.74 -7.94 -34.23
C VAL A 420 12.11 -8.80 -33.00
N ALA A 421 11.70 -10.08 -32.98
CA ALA A 421 11.64 -10.89 -31.76
C ALA A 421 12.95 -11.51 -31.27
#